data_AF-A0A497JU77-F1
#
_entry.id   AF-A0A497JU77-F1
#
_cell.length_a   1.000
_cell.length_b   1.000
_cell.length_c   1.000
_cell.angle_alpha   90.00
_cell.angle_beta   90.00
_cell.angle_gamma   90.00
#
_symmetry.space_group_name_H-M   'P 1'
#
loop_
_entity.id
_entity.type
_entity.pdbx_description
1 polymer ?
#
loop_
_entity_poly.entity_id
_entity_poly.type
_entity_poly.pdbx_seq_one_letter_code
_entity_poly.pdbx_strand_id
1 'polypeptide(L)' 'MVEAVLTDEDRRNLRILREELPKVRLLLEELIETLEVLGDEKLMKSIKASERDVQEGRLVDFGELLKELGLNEQEI' A
#
# COMPACT_ATOMS: atom_id res chain seq x y z
N MET A 1 34.49 19.20 26.30
CA MET A 1 33.32 18.85 25.45
C MET A 1 33.02 20.07 24.59
N VAL A 2 32.89 19.90 23.27
CA VAL A 2 32.46 20.99 22.38
C VAL A 2 30.94 20.94 22.33
N GLU A 3 30.30 22.04 22.72
CA GLU A 3 28.85 22.19 22.63
C GLU A 3 28.49 22.42 21.16
N ALA A 4 27.72 21.51 20.56
CA ALA A 4 27.24 21.68 19.20
C ALA A 4 26.19 22.82 19.19
N VAL A 5 26.60 24.01 18.72
CA VAL A 5 25.69 25.15 18.57
C VAL A 5 24.99 25.02 17.22
N LEU A 6 23.78 24.46 17.21
CA LEU A 6 22.92 24.48 16.04
C LEU A 6 22.50 25.93 15.74
N THR A 7 22.73 26.34 14.49
CA THR A 7 22.22 27.60 13.96
C THR A 7 20.70 27.53 13.77
N ASP A 8 20.06 28.68 13.56
CA ASP A 8 18.64 28.70 13.24
C ASP A 8 18.33 28.04 11.89
N GLU A 9 19.29 28.02 10.97
CA GLU A 9 19.17 27.28 9.71
C GLU A 9 19.15 25.78 9.96
N ASP A 10 20.05 25.26 10.79
CA ASP A 10 20.06 23.84 11.16
C ASP A 10 18.72 23.42 11.80
N ARG A 11 18.18 24.27 12.69
CA ARG A 11 16.87 24.01 13.32
C ARG A 11 15.72 24.00 12.30
N ARG A 12 15.75 24.86 11.29
CA ARG A 12 14.77 24.85 10.20
C ARG A 12 14.88 23.58 9.36
N ASN A 13 16.09 23.22 8.96
CA ASN A 13 16.35 22.03 8.14
C ASN A 13 15.91 20.75 8.88
N LEU A 14 16.19 20.63 10.18
CA LEU A 14 15.73 19.49 10.99
C LEU A 14 14.21 19.39 11.08
N ARG A 15 13.48 20.51 11.14
CA ARG A 15 12.01 20.51 11.13
C ARG A 15 11.48 20.01 9.79
N ILE A 16 12.04 20.49 8.69
CA ILE A 16 11.68 20.04 7.34
C ILE A 16 11.93 18.53 7.22
N LEU A 17 13.11 18.05 7.63
CA LEU A 17 13.42 16.62 7.58
C LEU A 17 12.44 15.78 8.41
N ARG A 18 12.08 16.24 9.61
CA ARG A 18 11.10 15.56 10.47
C ARG A 18 9.73 15.45 9.80
N GLU A 19 9.34 16.44 9.00
CA GLU A 19 8.04 16.48 8.34
C GLU A 19 8.02 15.73 7.01
N GLU A 20 9.12 15.80 6.23
CA GLU A 20 9.18 15.24 4.88
C GLU A 20 9.70 13.80 4.84
N LEU A 21 10.64 13.40 5.71
CA LEU A 21 11.18 12.03 5.69
C LEU A 21 10.11 10.94 5.88
N PRO A 22 9.11 11.09 6.76
CA PRO A 22 8.05 10.09 6.88
C PRO A 22 7.23 9.95 5.58
N LYS A 23 7.00 11.05 4.87
CA LYS A 23 6.25 11.05 3.60
C LYS A 23 7.06 10.36 2.50
N VAL A 24 8.35 10.68 2.42
CA VAL A 24 9.27 10.04 1.47
C VAL A 24 9.37 8.54 1.73
N ARG A 25 9.43 8.14 3.01
CA ARG A 25 9.43 6.72 3.39
C ARG A 25 8.14 6.02 2.91
N LEU A 26 6.98 6.62 3.19
CA LEU A 26 5.69 6.04 2.77
C LEU A 26 5.62 5.85 1.25
N LEU A 27 6.01 6.88 0.49
CA LEU A 27 6.03 6.80 -0.98
C LEU A 27 6.99 5.72 -1.49
N LEU A 28 8.11 5.51 -0.79
CA LEU A 28 9.06 4.45 -1.14
C LEU A 28 8.50 3.06 -0.82
N GLU A 29 7.82 2.90 0.31
CA GLU A 29 7.13 1.66 0.68
C GLU A 29 6.06 1.30 -0.36
N GLU A 30 5.18 2.25 -0.71
CA GLU A 30 4.14 2.07 -1.74
C GLU A 30 4.74 1.72 -3.12
N LEU A 31 5.86 2.35 -3.47
CA LEU A 31 6.56 2.06 -4.73
C LEU A 31 7.16 0.65 -4.72
N ILE A 32 7.76 0.22 -3.60
CA ILE A 32 8.31 -1.13 -3.47
C ILE A 32 7.19 -2.16 -3.61
N GLU A 33 6.07 -2.00 -2.91
CA GLU A 33 4.91 -2.89 -3.02
C GLU A 33 4.39 -2.96 -4.47
N THR A 34 4.31 -1.81 -5.14
CA THR A 34 3.91 -1.76 -6.55
C THR A 34 4.86 -2.58 -7.43
N LEU A 35 6.17 -2.45 -7.21
CA LEU A 35 7.18 -3.19 -7.96
C LEU A 35 7.15 -4.69 -7.65
N GLU A 36 6.86 -5.08 -6.40
CA GLU A 36 6.68 -6.47 -6.01
C GLU A 36 5.51 -7.12 -6.76
N VAL A 37 4.37 -6.42 -6.82
CA VAL A 37 3.20 -6.89 -7.59
C VAL A 37 3.50 -6.98 -9.08
N LEU A 38 4.12 -5.94 -9.67
CA LEU A 38 4.46 -5.92 -11.09
C LEU A 38 5.49 -6.97 -11.47
N GLY A 39 6.40 -7.32 -10.55
CA GLY A 39 7.42 -8.34 -10.73
C GLY A 39 6.91 -9.78 -10.65
N ASP A 40 5.75 -10.01 -10.03
CA ASP A 40 5.12 -11.34 -9.97
C ASP A 40 4.28 -11.62 -11.22
N GLU A 41 4.84 -12.38 -12.16
CA GLU A 41 4.14 -12.77 -13.39
C GLU A 41 2.85 -13.55 -13.15
N LYS A 42 2.79 -14.38 -12.10
CA LYS A 42 1.61 -15.21 -11.81
C LYS A 42 0.50 -14.33 -11.25
N LEU A 43 0.83 -13.42 -10.35
CA LEU A 43 -0.10 -12.44 -9.83
C LEU A 43 -0.62 -11.54 -10.96
N MET A 44 0.26 -11.02 -11.83
CA MET A 44 -0.14 -10.20 -12.97
C MET A 44 -1.05 -10.94 -13.96
N LYS A 45 -0.82 -12.25 -14.19
CA LYS A 45 -1.75 -13.08 -14.99
C LYS A 45 -3.12 -13.22 -14.32
N SER A 46 -3.14 -13.35 -12.99
CA SER A 46 -4.37 -13.46 -12.20
C SER A 46 -5.15 -12.15 -12.23
N ILE A 47 -4.49 -11.00 -12.03
CA ILE A 47 -5.09 -9.67 -12.14
C ILE A 47 -5.76 -9.48 -13.51
N LYS A 48 -5.06 -9.80 -14.61
CA LYS A 48 -5.61 -9.70 -15.97
C LYS A 48 -6.78 -10.66 -16.23
N ALA A 49 -6.88 -11.77 -15.50
CA ALA A 49 -8.04 -12.65 -15.59
C ALA A 49 -9.23 -12.03 -14.84
N SER A 50 -9.00 -11.53 -13.62
CA SER A 50 -10.01 -10.84 -12.84
C SER A 50 -10.55 -9.57 -13.52
N GLU A 51 -9.70 -8.80 -14.21
CA GLU A 51 -10.15 -7.65 -15.02
C GLU A 51 -11.14 -8.07 -16.12
N ARG A 52 -10.90 -9.21 -16.77
CA ARG A 52 -11.82 -9.77 -17.77
C ARG A 52 -13.11 -10.28 -17.13
N ASP A 53 -13.01 -10.90 -15.95
CA ASP A 53 -14.19 -11.35 -15.20
C ASP A 53 -15.11 -10.18 -14.88
N VAL A 54 -14.55 -9.04 -14.44
CA VAL A 54 -15.31 -7.81 -14.19
C VAL A 54 -15.96 -7.27 -15.47
N GLN A 55 -15.21 -7.21 -16.58
CA GLN A 55 -15.73 -6.72 -17.87
C GLN A 55 -16.86 -7.59 -18.43
N GLU A 56 -16.80 -8.89 -18.21
CA GLU A 56 -17.78 -9.86 -18.70
C GLU A 56 -18.92 -10.12 -17.69
N GLY A 57 -18.91 -9.44 -16.53
CA GLY A 57 -19.94 -9.57 -15.50
C GLY A 57 -19.89 -10.89 -14.72
N ARG A 58 -18.75 -11.61 -14.75
CA ARG A 58 -18.49 -12.79 -13.92
C ARG A 58 -18.15 -12.36 -12.50
N LEU A 59 -19.15 -11.85 -11.80
CA LEU A 59 -19.05 -11.38 -10.43
C LEU A 59 -19.78 -12.34 -9.49
N VAL A 60 -19.38 -12.34 -8.22
CA VAL A 60 -20.10 -13.01 -7.13
C VAL A 60 -20.51 -11.95 -6.12
N ASP A 61 -21.75 -12.01 -5.66
CA ASP A 61 -22.22 -11.11 -4.61
C ASP A 61 -21.55 -11.47 -3.26
N PHE A 62 -21.23 -10.45 -2.46
CA PHE A 62 -20.52 -10.66 -1.20
C PHE A 62 -21.23 -11.65 -0.26
N GLY A 63 -22.57 -11.55 -0.14
CA GLY A 63 -23.36 -12.47 0.67
C GLY A 63 -23.39 -13.90 0.11
N GLU A 64 -23.26 -14.08 -1.21
CA GLU A 64 -23.14 -15.41 -1.82
C GLU A 64 -21.76 -16.00 -1.56
N LEU A 65 -20.71 -15.17 -1.67
CA LEU A 65 -19.34 -15.55 -1.35
C LEU A 65 -19.19 -15.99 0.11
N LEU A 66 -19.79 -15.27 1.06
CA LEU A 66 -19.77 -15.66 2.49
C LEU A 66 -20.41 -17.03 2.70
N LYS A 67 -21.54 -17.31 2.03
CA LYS A 67 -22.20 -18.63 2.10
C LYS A 67 -21.32 -19.72 1.51
N GLU A 68 -20.67 -19.46 0.38
CA GLU A 68 -19.74 -20.41 -0.26
C GLU A 68 -18.56 -20.75 0.67
N LEU A 69 -18.03 -19.73 1.37
CA LEU A 69 -16.92 -19.88 2.30
C LEU A 69 -17.35 -20.41 3.69
N GLY A 70 -18.65 -20.56 3.94
CA GLY A 70 -19.19 -20.98 5.24
C GLY A 70 -18.95 -19.96 6.35
N LEU A 71 -18.81 -18.68 6.00
CA LEU A 71 -18.54 -17.59 6.93
C LEU A 71 -19.82 -16.86 7.31
N ASN A 72 -19.89 -16.41 8.56
CA ASN A 72 -20.97 -15.54 9.03
C ASN A 72 -20.49 -14.09 9.02
N GLU A 73 -21.31 -13.19 8.46
CA GLU A 73 -21.02 -11.75 8.38
C GLU A 73 -20.80 -11.11 9.76
N GLN A 74 -21.36 -11.70 10.83
CA GLN A 74 -21.21 -11.20 12.21
C GLN A 74 -19.89 -11.62 12.89
N GLU A 75 -19.11 -12.51 12.27
CA GLU A 75 -17.85 -13.05 12.79
C GLU A 75 -16.61 -12.46 12.11
N ILE A 76 -16.81 -11.61 11.09
CA ILE A 76 -15.78 -10.88 10.33
C ILE A 76 -15.75 -9.42 10.77
#